data_AF-W4VG29-F1
#
_entry.id   AF-W4VG29-F1
#
_cell.length_a   1.000
_cell.length_b   1.000
_cell.length_c   1.000
_cell.angle_alpha   90.00
_cell.angle_beta   90.00
_cell.angle_gamma   90.00
#
_symmetry.space_group_name_H-M   'P 1'
#
loop_
_entity.id
_entity.type
_entity.pdbx_description
1 polymer ?
#
loop_
_entity_poly.entity_id
_entity_poly.type
_entity_poly.pdbx_seq_one_letter_code
_entity_poly.pdbx_strand_id
1 'polypeptide(L)'
;MKKALIFQGGWQGHEPEKVAGILAGILEEEDFNVKITNTLTTLQEDDLTQYDLIVPNWTQGTIEKDQLQPLIDAVAQGTGLAGLHGGEWEIPSVWK
;
A
#
# COMPACT_ATOMS: atom_id res chain seq x y z
N MET A 1 19.22 1.60 4.88
CA MET A 1 18.32 0.51 4.50
C MET A 1 17.03 1.15 4.09
N LYS A 2 16.54 0.87 2.87
CA LYS A 2 15.29 1.49 2.39
C LYS A 2 14.11 0.89 3.15
N LYS A 3 13.01 1.61 3.30
CA LYS A 3 11.80 1.15 3.97
C LYS A 3 10.67 0.98 2.98
N ALA A 4 9.96 -0.14 3.04
CA ALA A 4 8.77 -0.39 2.25
C ALA A 4 7.56 -0.71 3.13
N LEU A 5 6.39 -0.20 2.75
CA LEU A 5 5.10 -0.56 3.32
C LEU A 5 4.29 -1.35 2.30
N ILE A 6 3.86 -2.55 2.68
CA ILE A 6 2.85 -3.32 1.95
C ILE A 6 1.60 -3.36 2.83
N PHE A 7 0.50 -2.78 2.36
CA PHE A 7 -0.80 -2.97 3.00
C PHE A 7 -1.65 -3.89 2.13
N GLN A 8 -2.11 -4.98 2.72
CA GLN A 8 -2.78 -6.07 2.01
C GLN A 8 -4.18 -6.32 2.55
N GLY A 9 -5.10 -6.71 1.67
CA GLY A 9 -6.46 -7.06 2.09
C GLY A 9 -7.46 -7.13 0.94
N GLY A 10 -8.73 -6.98 1.27
CA GLY A 10 -9.81 -7.03 0.30
C GLY A 10 -10.15 -8.46 -0.15
N TRP A 11 -10.38 -8.66 -1.44
CA TRP A 11 -10.90 -9.92 -1.99
C TRP A 11 -9.92 -11.09 -1.83
N GLN A 12 -10.34 -12.10 -1.06
CA GLN A 12 -9.52 -13.27 -0.76
C GLN A 12 -9.23 -14.16 -1.97
N GLY A 13 -10.00 -14.05 -3.06
CA GLY A 13 -9.70 -14.75 -4.32
C GLY A 13 -8.40 -14.32 -5.00
N HIS A 14 -7.86 -13.15 -4.64
CA HIS A 14 -6.53 -12.68 -5.05
C HIS A 14 -5.42 -13.08 -4.08
N GLU A 15 -5.73 -13.85 -3.02
CA GLU A 15 -4.76 -14.34 -2.04
C GLU A 15 -3.81 -13.24 -1.50
N PRO A 16 -4.33 -12.12 -0.97
CA PRO A 16 -3.54 -10.91 -0.73
C PRO A 16 -2.38 -11.14 0.26
N GLU A 17 -2.56 -11.97 1.28
CA GLU A 17 -1.48 -12.31 2.23
C GLU A 17 -0.31 -13.03 1.54
N LYS A 18 -0.60 -14.02 0.68
CA LYS A 18 0.45 -14.77 -0.04
C LYS A 18 1.18 -13.86 -1.04
N VAL A 19 0.44 -13.03 -1.76
CA VAL A 19 1.02 -12.05 -2.70
C VAL A 19 1.90 -11.05 -1.95
N ALA A 20 1.44 -10.55 -0.79
CA ALA A 20 2.24 -9.65 0.06
C ALA A 20 3.54 -10.32 0.53
N GLY A 21 3.50 -11.60 0.90
CA GLY A 21 4.70 -12.36 1.27
C GLY A 21 5.71 -12.51 0.13
N ILE A 22 5.24 -12.76 -1.10
CA ILE A 22 6.12 -12.83 -2.29
C ILE A 22 6.77 -11.47 -2.54
N LEU A 23 5.99 -10.38 -2.51
CA LEU A 23 6.49 -9.02 -2.72
C LEU A 23 7.48 -8.61 -1.63
N ALA A 24 7.20 -8.96 -0.38
CA ALA A 24 8.12 -8.70 0.73
C ALA A 24 9.46 -9.41 0.53
N GLY A 25 9.45 -10.69 0.15
CA GLY A 25 10.69 -11.43 -0.14
C GLY A 25 11.52 -10.78 -1.25
N ILE A 26 10.88 -10.37 -2.35
CA ILE A 26 11.57 -9.67 -3.46
C ILE A 26 12.18 -8.34 -2.97
N LEU A 27 11.46 -7.57 -2.16
CA LEU A 27 11.95 -6.31 -1.64
C LEU A 27 13.08 -6.49 -0.61
N GLU A 28 13.00 -7.53 0.22
CA GLU A 28 14.05 -7.89 1.18
C GLU A 28 15.35 -8.30 0.46
N GLU A 29 15.26 -9.03 -0.66
CA GLU A 29 16.40 -9.34 -1.54
C GLU A 29 17.06 -8.07 -2.13
N GLU A 30 16.30 -6.99 -2.26
CA GLU A 30 16.73 -5.66 -2.73
C GLU A 30 17.08 -4.69 -1.58
N ASP A 31 17.41 -5.22 -0.39
CA ASP A 31 17.83 -4.48 0.82
C ASP A 31 16.78 -3.49 1.39
N PHE A 32 15.48 -3.79 1.23
CA PHE A 32 14.41 -3.09 1.94
C PHE A 32 14.09 -3.73 3.30
N ASN A 33 13.77 -2.87 4.27
CA ASN A 33 13.05 -3.23 5.48
C ASN A 33 11.54 -3.13 5.19
N VAL A 34 10.85 -4.26 5.18
CA VAL A 34 9.44 -4.34 4.76
C VAL A 34 8.52 -4.43 5.98
N LYS A 35 7.54 -3.52 6.05
CA LYS A 35 6.38 -3.65 6.94
C LYS A 35 5.19 -4.17 6.14
N ILE A 36 4.60 -5.28 6.58
CA ILE A 36 3.32 -5.78 6.06
C ILE A 36 2.22 -5.47 7.07
N THR A 37 1.07 -4.99 6.60
CA THR A 37 -0.13 -4.75 7.41
C THR A 37 -1.37 -5.22 6.69
N ASN A 38 -2.38 -5.64 7.44
CA ASN A 38 -3.67 -6.10 6.93
C ASN A 38 -4.82 -5.11 7.20
N THR A 39 -4.49 -3.84 7.48
CA THR A 39 -5.46 -2.78 7.79
C THR A 39 -5.15 -1.50 7.02
N LEU A 40 -6.19 -0.78 6.61
CA LEU A 40 -6.08 0.56 6.01
C LEU A 40 -5.82 1.65 7.04
N THR A 41 -6.00 1.40 8.35
CA THR A 41 -5.70 2.38 9.41
C THR A 41 -4.23 2.79 9.42
N THR A 42 -3.34 1.95 8.89
CA THR A 42 -1.92 2.28 8.69
C THR A 42 -1.71 3.56 7.89
N LEU A 43 -2.64 3.91 6.99
CA LEU A 43 -2.53 5.12 6.16
C LEU A 43 -2.74 6.40 6.96
N GLN A 44 -3.31 6.28 8.18
CA GLN A 44 -3.60 7.39 9.08
C GLN A 44 -2.67 7.38 10.29
N GLU A 45 -2.29 6.19 10.76
CA GLU A 45 -1.51 5.99 11.99
C GLU A 45 0.00 6.09 11.76
N ASP A 46 0.48 5.68 10.59
CA ASP A 46 1.90 5.77 10.26
C ASP A 46 2.26 7.14 9.68
N ASP A 47 3.49 7.58 9.95
CA ASP A 47 4.14 8.58 9.10
C ASP A 47 4.55 7.93 7.77
N LEU A 48 3.74 8.12 6.74
CA LEU A 48 3.95 7.52 5.42
C LEU A 48 5.19 8.08 4.70
N THR A 49 5.66 9.28 5.07
CA THR A 49 6.83 9.91 4.45
C THR A 49 8.15 9.25 4.81
N GLN A 50 8.15 8.37 5.82
CA GLN A 50 9.32 7.59 6.22
C GLN A 50 9.62 6.43 5.26
N TYR A 51 8.66 6.03 4.43
CA TYR A 51 8.81 4.90 3.51
C TYR A 51 9.39 5.41 2.18
N ASP A 52 10.33 4.65 1.63
CA ASP A 52 10.85 4.90 0.29
C ASP A 52 9.87 4.37 -0.77
N LEU A 53 9.08 3.34 -0.42
CA LEU A 53 8.13 2.67 -1.30
C LEU A 53 6.87 2.22 -0.55
N ILE A 54 5.70 2.47 -1.15
CA ILE A 54 4.42 1.91 -0.70
C ILE A 54 3.86 1.02 -1.81
N VAL A 55 3.39 -0.17 -1.44
CA VAL A 55 2.80 -1.17 -2.34
C VAL A 55 1.37 -1.50 -1.88
N PRO A 56 0.34 -0.88 -2.47
CA PRO A 56 -1.04 -1.27 -2.24
C PRO A 56 -1.31 -2.67 -2.80
N ASN A 57 -1.66 -3.62 -1.95
CA ASN A 57 -2.06 -4.97 -2.34
C ASN A 57 -3.48 -5.29 -1.87
N TRP A 58 -4.43 -4.53 -2.39
CA TRP A 58 -5.80 -4.57 -1.92
C TRP A 58 -6.76 -4.45 -3.09
N THR A 59 -7.75 -5.33 -3.14
CA THR A 59 -8.71 -5.43 -4.25
C THR A 59 -10.14 -5.43 -3.73
N GLN A 60 -11.07 -4.77 -4.43
CA GLN A 60 -12.50 -4.71 -4.05
C GLN A 60 -12.74 -4.26 -2.59
N GLY A 61 -12.00 -3.24 -2.15
CA GLY A 61 -12.23 -2.57 -0.87
C GLY A 61 -12.57 -1.11 -1.06
N THR A 62 -13.12 -0.50 -0.01
CA THR A 62 -13.34 0.94 0.06
C THR A 62 -12.19 1.58 0.83
N ILE A 63 -11.55 2.58 0.23
CA ILE A 63 -10.62 3.47 0.91
C ILE A 63 -11.34 4.79 1.18
N GLU A 64 -11.32 5.21 2.43
CA GLU A 64 -11.95 6.46 2.85
C GLU A 64 -11.07 7.67 2.47
N LYS A 65 -11.67 8.85 2.34
CA LYS A 65 -10.94 10.07 1.92
C LYS A 65 -9.80 10.43 2.89
N ASP A 66 -10.04 10.26 4.18
CA ASP A 66 -9.07 10.50 5.25
C ASP A 66 -7.93 9.47 5.30
N GLN A 67 -8.13 8.28 4.72
CA GLN A 67 -7.08 7.28 4.48
C GLN A 67 -6.32 7.57 3.19
N LEU A 68 -7.00 8.05 2.15
CA LEU A 68 -6.40 8.31 0.85
C LEU A 68 -5.54 9.58 0.84
N GLN A 69 -5.95 10.65 1.53
CA GLN A 69 -5.25 11.93 1.50
C GLN A 69 -3.79 11.84 2.00
N PRO A 70 -3.49 11.20 3.15
CA PRO A 70 -2.10 11.03 3.60
C PRO A 70 -1.22 10.29 2.59
N LEU A 71 -1.78 9.28 1.90
CA LEU A 71 -1.06 8.53 0.87
C LEU A 71 -0.72 9.42 -0.32
N ILE A 72 -1.67 10.22 -0.79
CA ILE A 72 -1.45 11.21 -1.87
C ILE A 72 -0.36 12.20 -1.46
N ASP A 73 -0.43 12.72 -0.24
CA ASP A 73 0.52 13.73 0.26
C ASP A 73 1.94 13.15 0.38
N ALA A 74 2.07 11.89 0.82
CA ALA A 74 3.37 11.21 0.91
C ALA A 74 3.98 10.96 -0.48
N VAL A 75 3.17 10.54 -1.45
CA VAL A 75 3.62 10.35 -2.84
C VAL A 75 4.01 11.69 -3.47
N ALA A 76 3.24 12.75 -3.24
CA ALA A 76 3.57 14.10 -3.70
C ALA A 76 4.89 14.63 -3.12
N GLN A 77 5.27 14.16 -1.92
CA GLN A 77 6.54 14.49 -1.25
C GLN A 77 7.72 13.59 -1.66
N GLY A 78 7.50 12.62 -2.56
CA GLY A 78 8.56 11.80 -3.14
C GLY A 78 8.58 10.34 -2.70
N THR A 79 7.59 9.89 -1.92
CA THR A 79 7.41 8.46 -1.62
C THR A 79 7.08 7.69 -2.90
N GLY A 80 7.79 6.60 -3.17
CA GLY A 80 7.49 5.74 -4.32
C GLY A 80 6.16 5.00 -4.15
N LEU A 81 5.44 4.77 -5.25
CA LEU A 81 4.22 3.97 -5.29
C LEU A 81 4.34 2.88 -6.37
N ALA A 82 4.21 1.61 -6.00
CA ALA A 82 4.18 0.50 -6.95
C ALA A 82 2.76 -0.08 -7.08
N GLY A 83 2.32 -0.33 -8.32
CA GLY A 83 1.03 -0.92 -8.62
C GLY A 83 1.12 -2.43 -8.89
N LEU A 84 0.02 -3.14 -8.61
CA LEU A 84 -0.17 -4.56 -8.91
C LEU A 84 -1.35 -4.69 -9.87
N HIS A 85 -1.22 -5.45 -10.96
CA HIS A 85 -2.23 -5.53 -12.02
C HIS A 85 -3.61 -6.01 -11.53
N GLY A 86 -3.67 -6.85 -10.49
CA GLY A 86 -4.94 -7.24 -9.83
C GLY A 86 -5.40 -6.32 -8.71
N GLY A 87 -4.63 -5.28 -8.35
CA GLY A 87 -4.93 -4.29 -7.32
C GLY A 87 -5.76 -3.15 -7.88
N GLU A 88 -6.95 -3.46 -8.40
CA GLU A 88 -7.85 -2.45 -8.95
C GLU A 88 -8.86 -2.01 -7.88
N TRP A 89 -8.79 -0.73 -7.53
CA TRP A 89 -9.72 -0.06 -6.62
C TRP A 89 -10.90 0.50 -7.41
N GLU A 90 -12.10 0.49 -6.84
CA GLU A 90 -13.08 1.53 -7.17
C GLU A 90 -12.67 2.79 -6.41
N ILE A 91 -12.12 3.78 -7.11
CA ILE A 91 -11.96 5.14 -6.56
C ILE A 91 -13.31 5.83 -6.78
N PRO A 92 -14.12 6.09 -5.73
CA PRO A 92 -15.32 6.90 -5.91
C PRO A 92 -14.89 8.26 -6.46
N SER A 93 -15.64 8.82 -7.40
CA SER A 93 -15.33 10.11 -8.01
C SER A 93 -15.34 11.22 -6.93
N VAL A 94 -14.20 11.50 -6.31
CA VAL A 94 -14.02 12.55 -5.30
C VAL A 94 -13.73 13.93 -5.92
N TRP A 95 -13.84 14.05 -7.25
CA TRP A 95 -13.71 15.30 -8.00
C TRP A 95 -15.04 16.06 -8.15
N LYS A 96 -15.88 16.10 -7.11
CA LYS A 96 -17.02 17.02 -7.03
C LYS A 96 -16.91 17.93 -5.83
#